data_AF-A0A349SMS0-F1
#
_entry.id   AF-A0A349SMS0-F1
#
_cell.length_a   1.000
_cell.length_b   1.000
_cell.length_c   1.000
_cell.angle_alpha   90.00
_cell.angle_beta   90.00
_cell.angle_gamma   90.00
#
_symmetry.space_group_name_H-M   'P 1'
#
loop_
_entity.id
_entity.type
_entity.pdbx_description
1 polymer ?
#
loop_
_entity_poly.entity_id
_entity_poly.type
_entity_poly.pdbx_seq_one_letter_code
_entity_poly.pdbx_strand_id
1 'polypeptide(L)'
;MTKMKDLTMTFLFPDGIGANRLIRLSGLMLAATLMAACEKAPTNEEIFVNPPANTQFEGDAGSVVLSKLSGRAVCFTTDGSDVSYAGGDCSGGTTATYGGSIELACNSGETGTEVPRQVSLAFEWQASPLGGPTLENRDALFFLNCDNSGGGVDTDGDGVLDLNDNCPADFNPDQLDSDDDGQGDVCDVDLDNDGIEDAVDN
;
A
#
# COMPACT_ATOMS: atom_id res chain seq x y z
N MET A 1 52.93 10.27 -3.90
CA MET A 1 52.08 9.79 -5.02
C MET A 1 52.07 8.27 -5.01
N THR A 2 51.15 7.67 -4.26
CA THR A 2 51.02 6.20 -4.16
C THR A 2 50.27 5.72 -5.40
N LYS A 3 50.95 5.01 -6.31
CA LYS A 3 50.32 4.37 -7.47
C LYS A 3 49.24 3.38 -6.98
N MET A 4 47.97 3.66 -7.28
CA MET A 4 46.91 2.65 -7.21
C MET A 4 47.27 1.55 -8.20
N LYS A 5 47.53 0.34 -7.70
CA LYS A 5 47.72 -0.86 -8.52
C LYS A 5 46.35 -1.28 -9.04
N ASP A 6 46.23 -1.45 -10.36
CA ASP A 6 45.05 -2.01 -11.00
C ASP A 6 44.71 -3.36 -10.38
N LEU A 7 43.64 -3.40 -9.58
CA LEU A 7 43.13 -4.63 -8.97
C LEU A 7 42.32 -5.36 -10.04
N THR A 8 42.92 -6.37 -10.66
CA THR A 8 42.24 -7.21 -11.65
C THR A 8 41.57 -8.36 -10.90
N MET A 9 40.23 -8.35 -10.82
CA MET A 9 39.46 -9.38 -10.13
C MET A 9 38.75 -10.27 -11.17
N THR A 10 39.13 -11.54 -11.21
CA THR A 10 38.54 -12.53 -12.12
C THR A 10 37.29 -13.11 -11.46
N PHE A 11 36.11 -12.82 -12.00
CA PHE A 11 34.88 -13.47 -11.58
C PHE A 11 34.70 -14.78 -12.36
N LEU A 12 34.48 -15.88 -11.64
CA LEU A 12 34.00 -17.14 -12.20
C LEU A 12 32.48 -17.08 -12.20
N PHE A 13 31.86 -16.96 -13.37
CA PHE A 13 30.41 -17.11 -13.49
C PHE A 13 30.04 -18.60 -13.41
N PRO A 14 28.93 -18.98 -12.76
CA PRO A 14 28.41 -20.34 -12.84
C PRO A 14 28.05 -20.69 -14.29
N ASP A 15 28.36 -21.92 -14.71
CA ASP A 15 28.27 -22.39 -16.09
C ASP A 15 26.88 -22.12 -16.72
N GLY A 16 26.85 -21.37 -17.83
CA GLY A 16 25.62 -21.14 -18.59
C GLY A 16 25.59 -19.88 -19.46
N ILE A 17 26.45 -18.89 -19.17
CA ILE A 17 26.56 -17.67 -19.99
C ILE A 17 27.91 -17.74 -20.72
N GLY A 18 27.85 -17.83 -22.05
CA GLY A 18 29.00 -18.08 -22.91
C GLY A 18 30.17 -17.10 -22.71
N ALA A 19 31.36 -17.70 -22.61
CA ALA A 19 32.70 -17.12 -22.65
C ALA A 19 33.13 -16.25 -21.43
N ASN A 20 34.29 -16.63 -20.87
CA ASN A 20 35.08 -15.83 -19.94
C ASN A 20 35.44 -14.47 -20.57
N ARG A 21 34.61 -13.45 -20.36
CA ARG A 21 34.91 -12.07 -20.74
C ARG A 21 35.65 -11.38 -19.60
N LEU A 22 36.88 -10.96 -19.89
CA LEU A 22 37.69 -10.15 -18.98
C LEU A 22 37.17 -8.70 -19.01
N ILE A 23 36.25 -8.36 -18.11
CA ILE A 23 35.74 -6.99 -18.01
C ILE A 23 36.70 -6.21 -17.10
N ARG A 24 37.41 -5.22 -17.65
CA ARG A 24 38.18 -4.25 -16.86
C ARG A 24 37.22 -3.20 -16.30
N LEU A 25 36.71 -3.41 -15.09
CA LEU A 25 36.00 -2.35 -14.37
C LEU A 25 37.01 -1.47 -13.64
N SER A 26 36.95 -0.16 -13.87
CA SER A 26 37.60 0.80 -12.99
C SER A 26 37.00 0.69 -11.59
N GLY A 27 37.78 0.95 -10.53
CA GLY A 27 37.30 0.83 -9.14
C GLY A 27 36.03 1.65 -8.85
N LEU A 28 35.77 2.70 -9.63
CA LEU A 28 34.56 3.53 -9.54
C LEU A 28 33.33 2.86 -10.17
N MET A 29 33.49 2.12 -11.27
CA MET A 29 32.41 1.37 -11.92
C MET A 29 31.99 0.13 -11.12
N LEU A 30 32.94 -0.53 -10.45
CA LEU A 30 32.64 -1.71 -9.61
C LEU A 30 31.80 -1.32 -8.38
N ALA A 31 32.01 -0.11 -7.83
CA ALA A 31 31.17 0.42 -6.75
C ALA A 31 29.75 0.73 -7.23
N ALA A 32 29.57 1.31 -8.43
CA ALA A 32 28.26 1.68 -8.95
C ALA A 32 27.39 0.47 -9.34
N THR A 33 27.97 -0.62 -9.85
CA THR A 33 27.21 -1.85 -10.18
C THR A 33 26.85 -2.70 -8.97
N LEU A 34 27.57 -2.56 -7.84
CA LEU A 34 27.29 -3.28 -6.59
C LEU A 34 26.35 -2.49 -5.64
N MET A 35 26.06 -1.22 -5.95
CA MET A 35 25.11 -0.36 -5.22
C MET A 35 23.68 -0.49 -5.73
N ALA A 36 23.35 -1.55 -6.48
CA ALA A 36 21.96 -1.85 -6.77
C ALA A 36 21.30 -2.51 -5.55
N ALA A 37 20.33 -1.79 -4.98
CA ALA A 37 19.15 -2.31 -4.26
C ALA A 37 19.27 -2.69 -2.78
N CYS A 38 20.06 -1.95 -1.98
CA CYS A 38 19.79 -1.88 -0.54
C CYS A 38 19.19 -0.53 -0.18
N GLU A 39 17.87 -0.55 -0.02
CA GLU A 39 17.05 0.55 0.45
C GLU A 39 16.57 0.24 1.87
N LYS A 40 16.19 1.29 2.61
CA LYS A 40 15.53 1.11 3.91
C LYS A 40 14.25 0.30 3.68
N ALA A 41 13.90 -0.57 4.63
CA ALA A 41 12.63 -1.29 4.57
C ALA A 41 11.46 -0.30 4.47
N PRO A 42 10.46 -0.56 3.62
CA PRO A 42 9.36 0.37 3.41
C PRO A 42 8.54 0.57 4.68
N THR A 43 7.98 1.77 4.83
CA THR A 43 7.08 2.10 5.95
C THR A 43 5.67 1.54 5.71
N ASN A 44 4.81 1.62 6.72
CA ASN A 44 3.41 1.21 6.58
C ASN A 44 2.71 1.98 5.45
N GLU A 45 2.95 3.29 5.36
CA GLU A 45 2.32 4.19 4.38
C GLU A 45 2.80 3.90 2.95
N GLU A 46 3.99 3.32 2.78
CA GLU A 46 4.52 2.93 1.48
C GLU A 46 4.04 1.53 1.04
N ILE A 47 3.63 0.70 2.01
CA ILE A 47 3.12 -0.65 1.78
C ILE A 47 1.61 -0.58 1.55
N PHE A 48 0.84 -0.05 2.49
CA PHE A 48 -0.62 0.05 2.43
C PHE A 48 -0.99 1.38 1.80
N VAL A 49 -1.13 1.41 0.47
CA VAL A 49 -1.43 2.64 -0.28
C VAL A 49 -2.84 2.65 -0.86
N ASN A 50 -3.42 1.47 -1.09
CA ASN A 50 -4.74 1.35 -1.71
C ASN A 50 -5.54 0.18 -1.11
N PRO A 51 -6.41 0.44 -0.13
CA PRO A 51 -6.51 1.69 0.62
C PRO A 51 -5.36 1.85 1.64
N PRO A 52 -5.13 3.07 2.18
CA PRO A 52 -4.20 3.28 3.28
C PRO A 52 -4.65 2.62 4.58
N ALA A 53 -3.73 2.48 5.53
CA ALA A 53 -4.07 1.99 6.86
C ALA A 53 -5.10 2.91 7.54
N ASN A 54 -5.96 2.29 8.35
CA ASN A 54 -7.13 2.86 9.04
C ASN A 54 -8.32 3.22 8.12
N THR A 55 -8.35 2.71 6.88
CA THR A 55 -9.52 2.87 6.01
C THR A 55 -10.69 1.98 6.45
N GLN A 56 -11.88 2.54 6.38
CA GLN A 56 -13.15 1.85 6.50
C GLN A 56 -13.65 1.44 5.11
N PHE A 57 -13.98 0.16 4.96
CA PHE A 57 -14.62 -0.38 3.77
C PHE A 57 -16.14 -0.29 3.91
N GLU A 58 -16.76 -0.03 2.77
CA GLU A 58 -18.21 0.10 2.63
C GLU A 58 -18.88 -1.27 2.81
N GLY A 59 -18.30 -2.33 2.26
CA GLY A 59 -18.85 -3.67 2.29
C GLY A 59 -18.47 -4.50 3.51
N ASP A 60 -19.09 -5.69 3.55
CA ASP A 60 -18.68 -6.80 4.40
C ASP A 60 -17.38 -7.46 3.91
N ALA A 61 -16.82 -6.97 2.80
CA ALA A 61 -15.53 -7.35 2.26
C ALA A 61 -14.78 -6.14 1.69
N GLY A 62 -13.46 -6.27 1.63
CA GLY A 62 -12.55 -5.24 1.15
C GLY A 62 -11.25 -5.84 0.64
N SER A 63 -10.56 -5.11 -0.24
CA SER A 63 -9.33 -5.57 -0.88
C SER A 63 -8.20 -4.57 -0.62
N VAL A 64 -7.07 -5.05 -0.11
CA VAL A 64 -5.91 -4.23 0.26
C VAL A 64 -4.71 -4.56 -0.62
N VAL A 65 -4.29 -3.60 -1.45
CA VAL A 65 -3.12 -3.74 -2.32
C VAL A 65 -1.86 -3.28 -1.57
N LEU A 66 -0.88 -4.17 -1.46
CA LEU A 66 0.43 -3.89 -0.88
C LEU A 66 1.39 -3.45 -1.99
N SER A 67 1.75 -2.17 -1.95
CA SER A 67 2.80 -1.62 -2.77
C SER A 67 4.19 -1.93 -2.20
N LYS A 68 5.23 -1.73 -3.02
CA LYS A 68 6.66 -1.94 -2.68
C LYS A 68 7.09 -3.36 -2.32
N LEU A 69 6.15 -4.28 -2.10
CA LEU A 69 6.41 -5.69 -1.81
C LEU A 69 6.15 -6.61 -3.02
N SER A 70 5.83 -6.05 -4.19
CA SER A 70 5.59 -6.82 -5.42
C SER A 70 6.77 -7.74 -5.77
N GLY A 71 6.48 -9.00 -6.03
CA GLY A 71 7.45 -10.05 -6.34
C GLY A 71 8.17 -10.65 -5.13
N ARG A 72 7.85 -10.22 -3.90
CA ARG A 72 8.42 -10.78 -2.67
C ARG A 72 7.46 -11.77 -2.01
N ALA A 73 8.01 -12.73 -1.27
CA ALA A 73 7.21 -13.60 -0.41
C ALA A 73 6.92 -12.87 0.91
N VAL A 74 5.64 -12.81 1.27
CA VAL A 74 5.15 -12.17 2.49
C VAL A 74 4.28 -13.18 3.24
N CYS A 75 4.49 -13.27 4.55
CA CYS A 75 3.63 -14.03 5.46
C CYS A 75 2.67 -13.05 6.12
N PHE A 76 1.37 -13.35 6.14
CA PHE A 76 0.40 -12.43 6.72
C PHE A 76 -0.75 -13.12 7.46
N THR A 77 -1.39 -12.36 8.33
CA THR A 77 -2.64 -12.67 9.01
C THR A 77 -3.63 -11.52 8.80
N THR A 78 -4.93 -11.78 8.94
CA THR A 78 -6.00 -10.77 8.80
C THR A 78 -6.86 -10.64 10.06
N ASP A 79 -6.53 -11.40 11.09
CA ASP A 79 -7.19 -11.46 12.40
C ASP A 79 -6.36 -10.78 13.52
N GLY A 80 -5.22 -10.17 13.16
CA GLY A 80 -4.27 -9.58 14.10
C GLY A 80 -3.41 -10.59 14.86
N SER A 81 -3.43 -11.87 14.50
CA SER A 81 -2.53 -12.87 15.08
C SER A 81 -1.08 -12.58 14.71
N ASP A 82 -0.16 -12.81 15.65
CA ASP A 82 1.28 -12.66 15.44
C ASP A 82 1.76 -13.53 14.26
N VAL A 83 2.62 -12.94 13.43
CA VAL A 83 3.15 -13.56 12.22
C VAL A 83 4.68 -13.47 12.19
N SER A 84 5.34 -14.50 11.66
CA SER A 84 6.78 -14.47 11.41
C SER A 84 7.16 -15.16 10.11
N TYR A 85 8.23 -14.68 9.48
CA TYR A 85 8.72 -15.19 8.20
C TYR A 85 10.23 -15.30 8.19
N ALA A 86 10.79 -16.49 8.45
CA ALA A 86 12.23 -16.67 8.56
C ALA A 86 12.73 -17.80 7.65
N GLY A 87 13.73 -17.53 6.82
CA GLY A 87 14.34 -18.51 5.95
C GLY A 87 13.41 -19.09 4.88
N GLY A 88 12.33 -18.38 4.56
CA GLY A 88 11.26 -18.86 3.67
C GLY A 88 10.09 -19.53 4.39
N ASP A 89 10.20 -19.77 5.70
CA ASP A 89 9.15 -20.41 6.49
C ASP A 89 8.24 -19.36 7.13
N CYS A 90 6.94 -19.47 6.84
CA CYS A 90 5.88 -18.65 7.43
C CYS A 90 5.26 -19.37 8.61
N SER A 91 5.22 -18.70 9.77
CA SER A 91 4.60 -19.21 10.99
C SER A 91 3.51 -18.25 11.48
N GLY A 92 2.35 -18.79 11.85
CA GLY A 92 1.21 -18.03 12.37
C GLY A 92 0.32 -17.40 11.30
N GLY A 93 0.74 -17.40 10.03
CA GLY A 93 -0.01 -16.81 8.92
C GLY A 93 -0.01 -17.64 7.64
N THR A 94 -0.45 -17.01 6.57
CA THR A 94 -0.45 -17.56 5.21
C THR A 94 0.68 -16.95 4.40
N THR A 95 1.47 -17.77 3.69
CA THR A 95 2.48 -17.26 2.75
C THR A 95 1.85 -17.01 1.40
N ALA A 96 2.08 -15.83 0.84
CA ALA A 96 1.80 -15.55 -0.56
C ALA A 96 3.02 -14.93 -1.23
N THR A 97 3.30 -15.33 -2.47
CA THR A 97 4.18 -14.56 -3.36
C THR A 97 3.37 -13.36 -3.82
N TYR A 98 3.73 -12.18 -3.33
CA TYR A 98 2.87 -11.01 -3.44
C TYR A 98 2.92 -10.41 -4.84
N GLY A 99 1.78 -10.44 -5.54
CA GLY A 99 1.58 -9.80 -6.84
C GLY A 99 0.15 -9.31 -7.03
N GLY A 100 -0.61 -9.15 -5.94
CA GLY A 100 -2.05 -8.92 -5.95
C GLY A 100 -2.53 -8.10 -4.75
N SER A 101 -3.68 -8.47 -4.18
CA SER A 101 -4.35 -7.85 -3.03
C SER A 101 -4.51 -8.83 -1.85
N ILE A 102 -4.70 -8.32 -0.64
CA ILE A 102 -5.17 -9.08 0.53
C ILE A 102 -6.68 -8.83 0.65
N GLU A 103 -7.45 -9.89 0.56
CA GLU A 103 -8.91 -9.82 0.77
C GLU A 103 -9.22 -9.89 2.26
N LEU A 104 -10.07 -8.97 2.70
CA LEU A 104 -10.64 -8.89 4.03
C LEU A 104 -12.13 -9.16 3.91
N ALA A 105 -12.70 -9.91 4.86
CA ALA A 105 -14.14 -10.16 4.91
C ALA A 105 -14.64 -10.29 6.35
N CYS A 106 -15.92 -10.00 6.54
CA CYS A 106 -16.68 -10.27 7.75
C CYS A 106 -16.80 -11.77 7.98
N ASN A 107 -16.72 -12.19 9.24
CA ASN A 107 -16.99 -13.57 9.60
C ASN A 107 -18.50 -13.76 9.75
N SER A 108 -18.96 -15.00 9.54
CA SER A 108 -20.37 -15.35 9.71
C SER A 108 -20.84 -15.02 11.14
N GLY A 109 -21.83 -14.12 11.24
CA GLY A 109 -22.47 -13.73 12.50
C GLY A 109 -21.84 -12.53 13.20
N GLU A 110 -20.80 -11.91 12.64
CA GLU A 110 -20.38 -10.57 13.06
C GLU A 110 -21.42 -9.53 12.64
N THR A 111 -21.56 -8.48 13.45
CA THR A 111 -22.44 -7.34 13.17
C THR A 111 -21.75 -6.05 13.63
N GLY A 112 -21.97 -4.95 12.91
CA GLY A 112 -21.43 -3.63 13.24
C GLY A 112 -20.84 -2.91 12.03
N THR A 113 -20.77 -1.59 12.09
CA THR A 113 -20.34 -0.72 10.99
C THR A 113 -18.83 -0.43 10.97
N GLU A 114 -18.13 -0.72 12.08
CA GLU A 114 -16.69 -0.51 12.24
C GLU A 114 -16.02 -1.77 12.82
N VAL A 115 -16.21 -2.91 12.17
CA VAL A 115 -15.61 -4.16 12.65
C VAL A 115 -14.12 -4.17 12.28
N PRO A 116 -13.20 -4.22 13.26
CA PRO A 116 -11.78 -4.12 12.98
C PRO A 116 -11.25 -5.38 12.27
N ARG A 117 -10.29 -5.15 11.37
CA ARG A 117 -9.47 -6.14 10.67
C ARG A 117 -8.03 -5.71 10.74
N GLN A 118 -7.25 -6.40 11.56
CA GLN A 118 -5.83 -6.14 11.68
C GLN A 118 -5.07 -7.06 10.72
N VAL A 119 -4.34 -6.45 9.80
CA VAL A 119 -3.43 -7.13 8.90
C VAL A 119 -2.02 -7.03 9.46
N SER A 120 -1.46 -8.16 9.86
CA SER A 120 -0.06 -8.26 10.28
C SER A 120 0.75 -8.94 9.18
N LEU A 121 1.89 -8.36 8.83
CA LEU A 121 2.80 -8.84 7.80
C LEU A 121 4.16 -9.16 8.42
N ALA A 122 4.80 -10.23 7.95
CA ALA A 122 6.21 -10.53 8.17
C ALA A 122 6.90 -10.82 6.84
N PHE A 123 8.06 -10.22 6.63
CA PHE A 123 8.88 -10.44 5.44
C PHE A 123 10.37 -10.24 5.72
N GLU A 124 11.20 -10.81 4.87
CA GLU A 124 12.64 -10.59 4.88
C GLU A 124 13.01 -9.38 4.00
N TRP A 125 13.85 -8.50 4.54
CA TRP A 125 14.34 -7.32 3.83
C TRP A 125 15.86 -7.23 3.88
N GLN A 126 16.49 -6.95 2.73
CA GLN A 126 17.92 -6.75 2.67
C GLN A 126 18.23 -5.26 2.71
N ALA A 127 18.60 -4.75 3.89
CA ALA A 127 18.93 -3.34 4.12
C ALA A 127 20.41 -2.98 3.82
N SER A 128 21.30 -3.98 3.71
CA SER A 128 22.72 -3.78 3.36
C SER A 128 23.26 -4.87 2.44
N PRO A 129 24.13 -4.54 1.45
CA PRO A 129 24.76 -5.55 0.58
C PRO A 129 25.69 -6.51 1.32
N LEU A 130 26.18 -6.10 2.50
CA LEU A 130 27.11 -6.87 3.33
C LEU A 130 26.41 -7.53 4.53
N GLY A 131 25.13 -7.24 4.75
CA GLY A 131 24.30 -7.83 5.79
C GLY A 131 23.41 -8.94 5.24
N GLY A 132 23.03 -9.90 6.09
CA GLY A 132 21.94 -10.82 5.77
C GLY A 132 20.58 -10.11 5.75
N PRO A 133 19.53 -10.78 5.26
CA PRO A 133 18.17 -10.27 5.38
C PRO A 133 17.81 -10.05 6.86
N THR A 134 17.12 -8.95 7.14
CA THR A 134 16.50 -8.67 8.43
C THR A 134 15.01 -9.02 8.36
N LEU A 135 14.47 -9.44 9.49
CA LEU A 135 13.05 -9.71 9.65
C LEU A 135 12.33 -8.40 9.91
N GLU A 136 11.33 -8.09 9.09
CA GLU A 136 10.49 -6.91 9.20
C GLU A 136 9.05 -7.33 9.46
N ASN A 137 8.44 -6.73 10.48
CA ASN A 137 7.03 -6.89 10.77
C ASN A 137 6.30 -5.56 10.58
N ARG A 138 5.08 -5.60 10.02
CA ARG A 138 4.24 -4.42 9.76
C ARG A 138 2.79 -4.73 10.08
N ASP A 139 2.12 -3.79 10.71
CA ASP A 139 0.71 -3.92 11.09
C ASP A 139 -0.09 -2.78 10.47
N ALA A 140 -1.27 -3.09 9.93
CA ALA A 140 -2.25 -2.11 9.52
C ALA A 140 -3.64 -2.52 10.00
N LEU A 141 -4.43 -1.54 10.39
CA LEU A 141 -5.82 -1.74 10.80
C LEU A 141 -6.74 -1.27 9.68
N PHE A 142 -7.81 -2.03 9.44
CA PHE A 142 -8.89 -1.66 8.53
C PHE A 142 -10.22 -1.91 9.24
N PHE A 143 -11.29 -1.31 8.75
CA PHE A 143 -12.62 -1.49 9.31
C PHE A 143 -13.56 -2.01 8.22
N LEU A 144 -14.38 -3.01 8.53
CA LEU A 144 -15.41 -3.53 7.64
C LEU A 144 -16.79 -3.20 8.20
N ASN A 145 -17.77 -3.08 7.32
CA ASN A 145 -19.17 -3.03 7.71
C ASN A 145 -19.80 -4.44 7.63
N CYS A 146 -20.01 -5.08 8.78
CA CYS A 146 -20.53 -6.45 8.89
C CYS A 146 -22.03 -6.53 9.21
N ASP A 147 -22.77 -5.42 9.14
CA ASP A 147 -24.21 -5.42 9.43
C ASP A 147 -25.08 -6.05 8.32
N ASN A 148 -24.49 -6.53 7.22
CA ASN A 148 -25.15 -6.98 5.99
C ASN A 148 -26.00 -5.88 5.32
N SER A 149 -25.78 -4.61 5.65
CA SER A 149 -26.43 -3.47 4.99
C SER A 149 -25.76 -3.12 3.67
N GLY A 150 -24.50 -3.53 3.45
CA GLY A 150 -23.75 -3.31 2.22
C GLY A 150 -23.54 -1.82 1.94
N GLY A 151 -22.42 -1.26 2.37
CA GLY A 151 -22.13 0.16 2.22
C GLY A 151 -22.94 1.02 3.16
N GLY A 152 -22.53 2.27 3.38
CA GLY A 152 -23.48 3.28 3.83
C GLY A 152 -24.59 3.45 2.79
N VAL A 153 -25.59 4.28 3.09
CA VAL A 153 -26.51 4.72 2.05
C VAL A 153 -25.71 5.62 1.09
N ASP A 154 -25.79 5.32 -0.19
CA ASP A 154 -25.40 6.17 -1.32
C ASP A 154 -26.71 6.41 -2.07
N THR A 155 -27.34 7.55 -1.78
CA THR A 155 -28.71 7.85 -2.18
C THR A 155 -28.79 8.18 -3.67
N ASP A 156 -27.74 8.76 -4.25
CA ASP A 156 -27.71 9.22 -5.64
C ASP A 156 -26.90 8.30 -6.59
N GLY A 157 -26.14 7.36 -6.04
CA GLY A 157 -25.41 6.33 -6.75
C GLY A 157 -24.11 6.83 -7.38
N ASP A 158 -23.49 7.87 -6.81
CA ASP A 158 -22.31 8.53 -7.35
C ASP A 158 -20.98 7.88 -6.94
N GLY A 159 -21.03 6.97 -5.96
CA GLY A 159 -19.86 6.28 -5.42
C GLY A 159 -19.25 6.95 -4.18
N VAL A 160 -19.91 7.96 -3.62
CA VAL A 160 -19.63 8.58 -2.33
C VAL A 160 -20.83 8.31 -1.40
N LEU A 161 -20.58 7.95 -0.14
CA LEU A 161 -21.66 7.66 0.80
C LEU A 161 -22.30 8.94 1.33
N ASP A 162 -23.60 8.94 1.61
CA ASP A 162 -24.37 10.08 2.16
C ASP A 162 -23.73 10.73 3.41
N LEU A 163 -22.91 9.99 4.16
CA LEU A 163 -22.20 10.49 5.34
C LEU A 163 -20.94 11.31 5.01
N ASN A 164 -20.35 11.08 3.84
CA ASN A 164 -19.12 11.69 3.34
C ASN A 164 -19.35 12.50 2.07
N ASP A 165 -20.58 12.50 1.56
CA ASP A 165 -21.01 13.19 0.37
C ASP A 165 -21.41 14.63 0.71
N ASN A 166 -20.77 15.61 0.07
CA ASN A 166 -21.12 17.02 0.20
C ASN A 166 -22.42 17.40 -0.55
N CYS A 167 -22.98 16.48 -1.35
CA CYS A 167 -24.30 16.55 -1.98
C CYS A 167 -25.06 15.19 -1.99
N PRO A 168 -25.53 14.67 -0.83
CA PRO A 168 -26.11 13.31 -0.67
C PRO A 168 -27.33 12.94 -1.53
N ALA A 169 -27.83 13.82 -2.39
CA ALA A 169 -28.98 13.58 -3.23
C ALA A 169 -28.71 13.89 -4.72
N ASP A 170 -27.54 14.42 -5.06
CA ASP A 170 -27.23 14.98 -6.37
C ASP A 170 -25.83 14.55 -6.84
N PHE A 171 -25.82 13.59 -7.78
CA PHE A 171 -24.63 12.92 -8.29
C PHE A 171 -23.44 13.86 -8.55
N ASN A 172 -22.37 13.75 -7.75
CA ASN A 172 -21.14 14.54 -7.86
C ASN A 172 -19.88 13.78 -7.38
N PRO A 173 -19.41 12.75 -8.12
CA PRO A 173 -18.34 11.86 -7.67
C PRO A 173 -16.97 12.54 -7.44
N ASP A 174 -16.78 13.76 -7.95
CA ASP A 174 -15.57 14.54 -7.77
C ASP A 174 -15.58 15.39 -6.49
N GLN A 175 -16.73 15.49 -5.81
CA GLN A 175 -16.92 16.16 -4.51
C GLN A 175 -16.32 17.57 -4.52
N LEU A 176 -16.54 18.29 -5.62
CA LEU A 176 -16.07 19.67 -5.75
C LEU A 176 -16.83 20.56 -4.78
N ASP A 177 -16.09 21.41 -4.08
CA ASP A 177 -16.55 22.39 -3.10
C ASP A 177 -15.61 23.59 -3.26
N SER A 178 -16.09 24.63 -3.94
CA SER A 178 -15.28 25.76 -4.41
C SER A 178 -15.04 26.82 -3.33
N ASP A 179 -15.92 26.91 -2.33
CA ASP A 179 -15.86 27.88 -1.24
C ASP A 179 -15.44 27.25 0.11
N ASP A 180 -15.25 25.92 0.15
CA ASP A 180 -14.84 25.11 1.29
C ASP A 180 -15.84 25.20 2.48
N ASP A 181 -17.14 25.35 2.21
CA ASP A 181 -18.17 25.45 3.24
C ASP A 181 -18.78 24.09 3.67
N GLY A 182 -18.45 23.04 2.92
CA GLY A 182 -18.88 21.67 3.15
C GLY A 182 -20.14 21.25 2.36
N GLN A 183 -20.70 22.15 1.56
CA GLN A 183 -21.72 21.86 0.56
C GLN A 183 -21.07 21.78 -0.83
N GLY A 184 -21.40 20.75 -1.61
CA GLY A 184 -20.76 20.59 -2.92
C GLY A 184 -21.34 21.53 -3.97
N ASP A 185 -20.51 21.90 -4.96
CA ASP A 185 -20.87 22.82 -6.04
C ASP A 185 -22.15 22.42 -6.80
N VAL A 186 -22.52 21.15 -6.78
CA VAL A 186 -23.70 20.61 -7.47
C VAL A 186 -25.00 20.92 -6.73
N CYS A 187 -24.97 21.00 -5.41
CA CYS A 187 -26.14 21.23 -4.55
C CYS A 187 -26.08 22.56 -3.76
N ASP A 188 -24.97 23.28 -3.87
CA ASP A 188 -24.82 24.65 -3.40
C ASP A 188 -25.55 25.64 -4.33
N VAL A 189 -26.05 26.73 -3.75
CA VAL A 189 -26.74 27.83 -4.44
C VAL A 189 -25.98 29.15 -4.39
N ASP A 190 -24.85 29.21 -3.67
CA ASP A 190 -24.01 30.40 -3.44
C ASP A 190 -22.51 29.99 -3.43
N LEU A 191 -21.96 29.72 -4.62
CA LEU A 191 -20.64 29.06 -4.82
C LEU A 191 -19.42 29.85 -4.34
N ASP A 192 -19.59 31.10 -3.89
CA ASP A 192 -18.51 31.90 -3.31
C ASP A 192 -18.84 32.48 -1.92
N ASN A 193 -19.98 32.07 -1.35
CA ASN A 193 -20.46 32.41 -0.01
C ASN A 193 -20.52 33.93 0.25
N ASP A 194 -20.80 34.74 -0.79
CA ASP A 194 -20.90 36.19 -0.65
C ASP A 194 -22.29 36.66 -0.19
N GLY A 195 -23.25 35.72 -0.12
CA GLY A 195 -24.62 35.93 0.31
C GLY A 195 -25.58 36.30 -0.82
N ILE A 196 -25.17 36.15 -2.08
CA ILE A 196 -25.96 36.37 -3.28
C ILE A 196 -26.04 35.06 -4.06
N GLU A 197 -27.25 34.51 -4.22
CA GLU A 197 -27.45 33.27 -4.98
C GLU A 197 -26.84 33.37 -6.40
N ASP A 198 -26.19 32.29 -6.86
CA ASP A 198 -25.54 32.21 -8.18
C ASP A 198 -26.44 32.65 -9.34
N ALA A 199 -27.75 32.42 -9.20
CA ALA A 199 -28.75 32.76 -10.20
C ALA A 199 -28.88 34.28 -10.44
N VAL A 200 -28.43 35.10 -9.48
CA VAL A 200 -28.52 36.57 -9.50
C VAL A 200 -27.17 37.26 -9.35
N ASP A 201 -26.08 36.50 -9.11
CA ASP A 201 -24.72 37.02 -9.10
C ASP A 201 -24.17 37.30 -10.53
N ASN A 202 -23.09 38.09 -10.64
CA ASN A 202 -22.74 38.92 -11.80
C ASN A 202 -21.43 38.59 -12.53
#